data_AF-R2U278-F1
#
_entry.id   AF-R2U278-F1
#
_cell.length_a   1.000
_cell.length_b   1.000
_cell.length_c   1.000
_cell.angle_alpha   90.00
_cell.angle_beta   90.00
_cell.angle_gamma   90.00
#
_symmetry.space_group_name_H-M   'P 1'
#
loop_
_entity.id
_entity.type
_entity.pdbx_description
1 polymer ?
#
loop_
_entity_poly.entity_id
_entity_poly.type
_entity_poly.pdbx_seq_one_letter_code
_entity_poly.pdbx_strand_id
1 'polypeptide(L)'
;MIKKSKIIGAIFVVLIVLGIGFGGKLYMDKRAEETAKEEQRNLLEIQKKATIALKNSFKNITSLKFEENPDENKMTGSYGLVLTMTNKEGKSTTFFAIYIKGKEELESYIIEDENVQIKGETKDVIQVIFYNGETDRV
;
A
#
# COMPACT_ATOMS: atom_id res chain seq x y z
N MET A 1 -29.17 9.90 -58.34
CA MET A 1 -28.36 8.66 -58.33
C MET A 1 -27.13 8.86 -57.45
N ILE A 2 -27.19 8.48 -56.18
CA ILE A 2 -26.03 8.60 -55.28
C ILE A 2 -25.04 7.50 -55.68
N LYS A 3 -23.85 7.90 -56.16
CA LYS A 3 -22.80 6.95 -56.58
C LYS A 3 -22.44 6.04 -55.40
N LYS A 4 -22.52 4.72 -55.61
CA LYS A 4 -22.25 3.66 -54.60
C LYS A 4 -20.91 3.84 -53.86
N SER A 5 -19.93 4.51 -54.47
CA SER A 5 -18.64 4.87 -53.86
C SER A 5 -18.72 5.86 -52.70
N LYS A 6 -19.72 6.76 -52.66
CA LYS A 6 -19.89 7.72 -51.55
C LYS A 6 -20.48 7.08 -50.29
N ILE A 7 -21.27 6.01 -50.45
CA ILE A 7 -21.88 5.26 -49.33
C ILE A 7 -20.84 4.38 -48.64
N ILE A 8 -19.94 3.75 -49.40
CA ILE A 8 -18.85 2.91 -48.86
C ILE A 8 -17.86 3.76 -48.04
N GLY A 9 -17.50 4.96 -48.51
CA GLY A 9 -16.63 5.87 -47.77
C GLY A 9 -17.24 6.34 -46.44
N ALA A 10 -18.55 6.58 -46.39
CA ALA A 10 -19.24 7.01 -45.19
C ALA A 10 -19.27 5.90 -44.10
N ILE A 11 -19.47 4.63 -44.49
CA ILE A 11 -19.45 3.48 -43.56
C ILE A 11 -18.05 3.29 -42.95
N PHE A 12 -17.00 3.48 -43.75
CA PHE A 12 -15.62 3.32 -43.28
C PHE A 12 -15.22 4.38 -42.25
N VAL A 13 -15.66 5.63 -42.44
CA VAL A 13 -15.44 6.72 -41.48
C VAL A 13 -16.17 6.46 -40.15
N VAL A 14 -17.40 5.95 -40.19
CA VAL A 14 -18.15 5.61 -38.98
C VAL A 14 -17.48 4.47 -38.18
N LEU A 15 -16.95 3.45 -38.86
CA LEU A 15 -16.22 2.35 -38.20
C LEU A 15 -14.93 2.81 -37.51
N ILE A 16 -14.18 3.75 -38.12
CA ILE A 16 -12.98 4.32 -37.52
C ILE A 16 -13.32 5.16 -36.28
N VAL A 17 -14.37 5.98 -36.35
CA VAL A 17 -14.80 6.82 -35.21
C VAL A 17 -15.30 5.95 -34.04
N LEU A 18 -16.02 4.86 -34.32
CA LEU A 18 -16.47 3.91 -33.29
C LEU A 18 -15.32 3.11 -32.67
N GLY A 19 -14.30 2.72 -33.47
CA GLY A 19 -13.13 1.99 -32.97
C GLY A 19 -12.21 2.83 -32.08
N ILE A 20 -12.02 4.11 -32.39
CA ILE A 20 -11.17 5.03 -31.61
C ILE A 20 -11.86 5.44 -30.28
N GLY A 21 -13.17 5.65 -30.30
CA GLY A 21 -13.94 6.06 -29.12
C GLY A 21 -14.01 5.02 -28.00
N PHE A 22 -14.04 3.72 -28.35
CA PHE A 22 -14.02 2.63 -27.37
C PHE A 22 -12.60 2.23 -26.96
N GLY A 23 -11.63 2.28 -27.88
CA GLY A 23 -10.25 1.89 -27.60
C GLY A 23 -9.54 2.80 -26.59
N GLY A 24 -9.79 4.11 -26.64
CA GLY A 24 -9.18 5.08 -25.72
C GLY A 24 -9.59 4.90 -24.26
N LYS A 25 -10.90 4.66 -24.01
CA LYS A 25 -11.42 4.47 -22.64
C LYS A 25 -10.89 3.18 -22.00
N LEU A 26 -10.90 2.07 -22.74
CA LEU A 26 -10.33 0.79 -22.28
C LEU A 26 -8.82 0.90 -22.01
N TYR A 27 -8.08 1.68 -22.79
CA TYR A 27 -6.65 1.92 -22.56
C TYR A 27 -6.38 2.75 -21.30
N MET A 28 -7.20 3.77 -21.05
CA MET A 28 -7.10 4.60 -19.84
C MET A 28 -7.45 3.80 -18.58
N ASP A 29 -8.50 2.97 -18.64
CA ASP A 29 -8.90 2.10 -17.52
C ASP A 29 -7.78 1.10 -17.18
N LYS A 30 -7.14 0.49 -18.19
CA LYS A 30 -6.00 -0.43 -17.97
C LYS A 30 -4.79 0.26 -17.35
N ARG A 31 -4.42 1.46 -17.81
CA ARG A 31 -3.30 2.22 -17.20
C ARG A 31 -3.60 2.59 -15.76
N ALA A 32 -4.81 3.07 -15.47
CA ALA A 32 -5.21 3.40 -14.11
C ALA A 32 -5.16 2.17 -13.20
N GLU A 33 -5.62 1.01 -13.68
CA GLU A 33 -5.54 -0.26 -12.97
C GLU A 33 -4.08 -0.69 -12.71
N GLU A 34 -3.20 -0.57 -13.71
CA GLU A 34 -1.77 -0.87 -13.56
C GLU A 34 -1.09 0.05 -12.55
N THR A 35 -1.35 1.35 -12.61
CA THR A 35 -0.82 2.33 -11.65
C THR A 35 -1.31 2.02 -10.24
N ALA A 36 -2.60 1.75 -10.03
CA ALA A 36 -3.12 1.39 -8.73
C ALA A 36 -2.48 0.11 -8.17
N LYS A 37 -2.26 -0.91 -9.01
CA LYS A 37 -1.53 -2.14 -8.61
C LYS A 37 -0.09 -1.85 -8.23
N GLU A 38 0.58 -0.95 -8.95
CA GLU A 38 1.95 -0.55 -8.63
C GLU A 38 2.03 0.19 -7.30
N GLU A 39 1.11 1.14 -7.06
CA GLU A 39 0.99 1.84 -5.78
C GLU A 39 0.75 0.87 -4.62
N GLN A 40 -0.17 -0.09 -4.78
CA GLN A 40 -0.42 -1.11 -3.77
C GLN A 40 0.82 -1.96 -3.47
N ARG A 41 1.56 -2.40 -4.50
CA ARG A 41 2.83 -3.14 -4.31
C ARG A 41 3.86 -2.30 -3.58
N ASN A 42 3.99 -1.02 -3.93
CA ASN A 42 4.93 -0.11 -3.28
C ASN A 42 4.57 0.07 -1.81
N LEU A 43 3.29 0.25 -1.47
CA LEU A 43 2.82 0.38 -0.10
C LEU A 43 3.03 -0.90 0.72
N LEU A 44 2.84 -2.07 0.11
CA LEU A 44 3.14 -3.36 0.74
C LEU A 44 4.63 -3.49 1.09
N GLU A 45 5.51 -3.12 0.16
CA GLU A 45 6.96 -3.09 0.39
C GLU A 45 7.35 -2.12 1.53
N ILE A 46 6.69 -0.97 1.62
CA ILE A 46 6.88 -0.04 2.73
C ILE A 46 6.44 -0.65 4.06
N GLN A 47 5.26 -1.27 4.12
CA GLN A 47 4.78 -1.92 5.33
C GLN A 47 5.70 -3.06 5.78
N LYS A 48 6.24 -3.85 4.84
CA LYS A 48 7.26 -4.88 5.14
C LYS A 48 8.52 -4.28 5.75
N LYS A 49 9.06 -3.20 5.18
CA LYS A 49 10.26 -2.55 5.72
C LYS A 49 9.99 -1.88 7.07
N ALA A 50 8.83 -1.24 7.23
CA ALA A 50 8.40 -0.69 8.50
C ALA A 50 8.22 -1.76 9.59
N THR A 51 7.78 -2.96 9.22
CA THR A 51 7.69 -4.12 10.13
C THR A 51 9.07 -4.44 10.72
N ILE A 52 10.13 -4.43 9.91
CA ILE A 52 11.50 -4.65 10.41
C ILE A 52 11.89 -3.54 11.40
N ALA A 53 11.62 -2.27 11.07
CA ALA A 53 11.89 -1.16 11.97
C ALA A 53 11.10 -1.26 13.29
N LEU A 54 9.85 -1.74 13.24
CA LEU A 54 9.04 -2.02 14.42
C LEU A 54 9.63 -3.14 15.27
N LYS A 55 10.06 -4.25 14.66
CA LYS A 55 10.77 -5.34 15.35
C LYS A 55 12.07 -4.87 16.01
N ASN A 56 12.77 -3.92 15.40
CA ASN A 56 13.98 -3.34 15.98
C ASN A 56 13.68 -2.38 17.16
N SER A 57 12.48 -1.79 17.17
CA SER A 57 12.09 -0.78 18.17
C SER A 57 11.41 -1.37 19.40
N PHE A 58 10.60 -2.41 19.23
CA PHE A 58 9.84 -3.05 20.31
C PHE A 58 10.15 -4.53 20.46
N LYS A 59 10.35 -4.96 21.71
CA LYS A 59 10.57 -6.37 22.05
C LYS A 59 9.25 -7.10 22.29
N ASN A 60 9.30 -8.43 22.22
CA ASN A 60 8.18 -9.32 22.52
C ASN A 60 6.93 -9.10 21.65
N ILE A 61 7.08 -8.64 20.42
CA ILE A 61 5.98 -8.55 19.47
C ILE A 61 5.54 -9.98 19.09
N THR A 62 4.24 -10.20 18.97
CA THR A 62 3.65 -11.44 18.40
C THR A 62 2.92 -11.16 17.10
N SER A 63 2.23 -10.03 17.01
CA SER A 63 1.57 -9.59 15.78
C SER A 63 1.59 -8.09 15.57
N LEU A 64 1.59 -7.68 14.30
CA LEU A 64 1.36 -6.31 13.86
C LEU A 64 0.22 -6.28 12.85
N LYS A 65 -0.65 -5.27 12.96
CA LYS A 65 -1.73 -5.01 12.00
C LYS A 65 -1.71 -3.55 11.58
N PHE A 66 -1.57 -3.29 10.29
CA PHE A 66 -1.70 -1.95 9.73
C PHE A 66 -3.20 -1.63 9.61
N GLU A 67 -3.65 -0.62 10.35
CA GLU A 67 -5.08 -0.27 10.44
C GLU A 67 -5.50 0.65 9.29
N GLU A 68 -4.58 1.49 8.83
CA GLU A 68 -4.81 2.48 7.78
C GLU A 68 -3.76 2.36 6.68
N ASN A 69 -4.10 2.93 5.52
CA ASN A 69 -3.13 3.06 4.45
C ASN A 69 -2.00 4.01 4.88
N PRO A 70 -0.72 3.65 4.70
CA PRO A 70 0.38 4.55 5.03
C PRO A 70 0.25 5.92 4.35
N ASP A 71 0.33 7.00 5.13
CA ASP A 71 0.27 8.36 4.60
C ASP A 71 1.67 8.83 4.20
N GLU A 72 1.88 9.03 2.90
CA GLU A 72 3.18 9.39 2.34
C GLU A 72 3.39 10.91 2.30
N ASN A 73 4.44 11.38 2.97
CA ASN A 73 5.01 12.69 2.69
C ASN A 73 6.10 12.56 1.62
N LYS A 74 5.75 12.90 0.38
CA LYS A 74 6.64 12.81 -0.79
C LYS A 74 7.88 13.70 -0.69
N MET A 75 7.85 14.76 0.11
CA MET A 75 9.01 15.66 0.28
C MET A 75 10.10 15.04 1.14
N THR A 76 9.73 14.29 2.17
CA THR A 76 10.66 13.67 3.13
C THR A 76 10.86 12.18 2.90
N GLY A 77 9.98 11.53 2.13
CA GLY A 77 9.93 10.07 2.00
C GLY A 77 9.49 9.37 3.29
N SER A 78 8.83 10.11 4.20
CA SER A 78 8.29 9.56 5.44
C SER A 78 6.87 9.06 5.24
N TYR A 79 6.54 7.98 5.93
CA TYR A 79 5.24 7.34 5.96
C TYR A 79 4.68 7.38 7.38
N GLY A 80 3.52 8.00 7.55
CA GLY A 80 2.73 7.89 8.76
C GLY A 80 2.00 6.56 8.80
N LEU A 81 2.08 5.87 9.94
CA LEU A 81 1.56 4.52 10.13
C LEU A 81 0.64 4.50 11.34
N VAL A 82 -0.60 4.04 11.15
CA VAL A 82 -1.50 3.67 12.25
C VAL A 82 -1.53 2.16 12.32
N LEU A 83 -1.11 1.59 13.45
CA LEU A 83 -0.97 0.14 13.59
C LEU A 83 -1.31 -0.37 14.99
N THR A 84 -1.86 -1.56 15.03
CA THR A 84 -2.09 -2.32 16.26
C THR A 84 -0.97 -3.32 16.44
N MET A 85 -0.33 -3.29 17.60
CA MET A 85 0.69 -4.25 18.00
C MET A 85 0.18 -5.11 19.14
N THR A 86 0.45 -6.41 19.09
CA THR A 86 0.19 -7.37 20.16
C THR A 86 1.50 -7.91 20.70
N ASN A 87 1.63 -7.99 22.02
CA ASN A 87 2.81 -8.53 22.68
C ASN A 87 2.67 -10.03 23.03
N LYS A 88 3.71 -10.63 23.62
CA LYS A 88 3.71 -12.03 24.08
C LYS A 88 2.73 -12.36 25.21
N GLU A 89 2.24 -11.35 25.91
CA GLU A 89 1.20 -11.50 26.94
C GLU A 89 -0.22 -11.49 26.33
N GLY A 90 -0.34 -11.31 25.02
CA GLY A 90 -1.64 -11.18 24.34
C GLY A 90 -2.30 -9.82 24.53
N LYS A 91 -1.58 -8.83 25.06
CA LYS A 91 -2.06 -7.44 25.18
C LYS A 91 -1.76 -6.69 23.89
N SER A 92 -2.68 -5.81 23.50
CA SER A 92 -2.56 -5.03 22.28
C SER A 92 -2.75 -3.55 22.52
N THR A 93 -2.09 -2.73 21.70
CA THR A 93 -2.31 -1.29 21.63
C THR A 93 -2.19 -0.78 20.21
N THR A 94 -2.99 0.23 19.87
CA THR A 94 -2.97 0.90 18.56
C THR A 94 -2.29 2.25 18.73
N PHE A 95 -1.31 2.54 17.88
CA PHE A 95 -0.52 3.77 18.00
C PHE A 95 -0.07 4.28 16.63
N PHE A 96 0.34 5.55 16.62
CA PHE A 96 0.93 6.19 15.45
C PHE A 96 2.46 6.10 15.47
N ALA A 97 3.05 5.82 14.31
CA ALA A 97 4.49 5.82 14.08
C ALA A 97 4.85 6.48 12.74
N ILE A 98 6.06 7.04 12.67
CA ILE A 98 6.64 7.57 11.43
C ILE A 98 7.81 6.68 11.01
N TYR A 99 7.72 6.17 9.78
CA TYR A 99 8.79 5.41 9.14
C TYR A 99 9.37 6.19 7.97
N ILE A 100 10.71 6.27 7.86
CA ILE A 100 11.35 6.82 6.66
C ILE A 100 11.87 5.67 5.81
N LYS A 101 11.48 5.65 4.52
CA LYS A 101 11.86 4.61 3.58
C LYS A 101 13.37 4.39 3.56
N GLY A 102 13.78 3.15 3.83
CA GLY A 102 15.18 2.72 3.82
C GLY A 102 15.92 2.88 5.15
N LYS A 103 15.30 3.45 6.19
CA LYS A 103 15.84 3.40 7.54
C LYS A 103 15.56 2.05 8.22
N GLU A 104 16.44 1.66 9.13
CA GLU A 104 16.31 0.43 9.95
C GLU A 104 15.51 0.67 11.24
N GLU A 105 15.31 1.93 11.61
CA GLU A 105 14.59 2.36 12.80
C GLU A 105 13.43 3.28 12.43
N LEU A 106 12.46 3.40 13.35
CA LEU A 106 11.38 4.37 13.24
C LEU A 106 11.95 5.77 13.47
N GLU A 107 11.45 6.76 12.72
CA GLU A 107 11.81 8.16 12.94
C GLU A 107 11.19 8.69 14.23
N SER A 108 9.93 8.33 14.49
CA SER A 108 9.24 8.63 15.74
C SER A 108 8.04 7.70 15.95
N TYR A 109 7.54 7.62 17.18
CA TYR A 109 6.33 6.88 17.53
C TYR A 109 5.71 7.44 18.82
N ILE A 110 4.40 7.26 18.96
CA ILE A 110 3.66 7.55 20.19
C ILE A 110 3.65 6.29 21.06
N ILE A 111 3.90 6.46 22.37
CA ILE A 111 3.72 5.40 23.37
C ILE A 111 2.33 5.59 23.99
N GLU A 112 1.43 4.66 23.71
CA GLU A 112 0.06 4.60 24.22
C GLU A 112 -0.04 3.66 25.44
N ASP A 113 0.71 2.55 25.43
CA ASP A 113 0.82 1.65 26.58
C ASP A 113 2.25 1.11 26.72
N GLU A 114 2.96 1.53 27.78
CA GLU A 114 4.33 1.12 28.07
C GLU A 114 4.48 -0.38 28.42
N ASN A 115 3.39 -1.05 28.82
CA ASN A 115 3.39 -2.49 29.08
C ASN A 115 3.29 -3.32 27.79
N VAL A 116 2.80 -2.71 26.70
CA VAL A 116 2.74 -3.33 25.38
C VAL A 116 3.94 -2.88 24.54
N GLN A 117 4.24 -1.59 24.51
CA GLN A 117 5.31 -0.96 23.72
C GLN A 117 6.64 -0.91 24.45
N ILE A 118 7.12 -2.07 24.88
CA ILE A 118 8.39 -2.16 25.59
C ILE A 118 9.54 -2.06 24.57
N LYS A 119 10.43 -1.09 24.76
CA LYS A 119 11.61 -0.91 23.91
C LYS A 119 12.50 -2.15 23.88
N GLY A 120 13.04 -2.45 22.71
CA GLY A 120 14.00 -3.52 22.47
C GLY A 120 13.76 -4.20 21.13
N GLU A 121 14.45 -5.32 20.88
CA GLU A 121 14.37 -6.03 19.61
C GLU A 121 13.51 -7.30 19.74
N THR A 122 12.65 -7.55 18.76
CA THR A 122 11.95 -8.82 18.56
C THR A 122 12.65 -9.65 17.49
N LYS A 123 13.31 -10.73 17.90
CA LYS A 123 14.00 -11.68 17.00
C LYS A 123 13.10 -12.79 16.47
N ASP A 124 12.02 -13.08 17.19
CA ASP A 124 11.07 -14.12 16.80
C ASP A 124 10.33 -13.74 15.52
N VAL A 125 9.84 -14.75 14.80
CA VAL A 125 8.94 -14.55 13.67
C VAL A 125 7.57 -14.12 14.18
N ILE A 126 7.07 -13.00 13.67
CA ILE A 126 5.77 -12.42 14.05
C ILE A 126 4.76 -12.56 12.91
N GLN A 127 3.47 -12.49 13.24
CA GLN A 127 2.42 -12.37 12.23
C GLN A 127 2.24 -10.91 11.85
N VAL A 128 2.14 -10.62 10.56
CA VAL A 128 1.85 -9.27 10.05
C VAL A 128 0.58 -9.30 9.23
N ILE A 129 -0.31 -8.34 9.46
CA ILE A 129 -1.53 -8.12 8.69
C ILE A 129 -1.40 -6.74 8.05
N PHE A 130 -1.26 -6.71 6.73
CA PHE A 130 -1.12 -5.48 5.95
C PHE A 130 -2.47 -4.82 5.73
N TYR A 131 -2.46 -3.52 5.41
CA TYR A 131 -3.68 -2.74 5.17
C TYR A 131 -4.55 -3.33 4.05
N ASN A 132 -3.92 -3.92 3.02
CA ASN A 132 -4.64 -4.57 1.92
C ASN A 132 -5.25 -5.94 2.29
N GLY A 133 -5.11 -6.36 3.55
CA GLY A 133 -5.62 -7.63 4.08
C GLY A 133 -4.68 -8.82 3.88
N GLU A 134 -3.56 -8.66 3.17
CA GLU A 134 -2.55 -9.71 3.06
C GLU A 134 -1.90 -9.99 4.41
N THR A 135 -1.52 -11.25 4.62
CA THR A 135 -0.86 -11.70 5.85
C THR A 135 0.49 -12.31 5.54
N ASP A 136 1.49 -12.04 6.38
CA ASP A 136 2.84 -12.58 6.22
C ASP A 136 3.46 -12.93 7.58
N ARG A 137 4.58 -13.66 7.55
CA ARG A 137 5.37 -14.05 8.73
C ARG A 137 6.80 -13.53 8.57
N VAL A 138 7.19 -12.60 9.44
CA VAL A 138 8.44 -11.81 9.34
C VAL A 138 9.29 -11.92 10.59
#